data_AF-A0A645DAY2-F1
#
_entry.id   AF-A0A645DAY2-F1
#
_cell.length_a   1.000
_cell.length_b   1.000
_cell.length_c   1.000
_cell.angle_alpha   90.00
_cell.angle_beta   90.00
_cell.angle_gamma   90.00
#
_symmetry.space_group_name_H-M   'P 1'
#
loop_
_entity.id
_entity.type
_entity.pdbx_description
1 polymer ?
#
loop_
_entity_poly.entity_id
_entity_poly.type
_entity_poly.pdbx_seq_one_letter_code
_entity_poly.pdbx_strand_id
1 'polypeptide(L)'
;MEKSRDSIGYHAALDHYGIDLENGNMFEWAKDISTNDKDIVFVLNPQMFIDAGVNPQEVEGWVFAKVETMDKDGKKIEVDKFLKPFDLK
;
A
#
# COMPACT_ATOMS: atom_id res chain seq x y z
N MET A 1 -0.85 18.47 -19.12
CA MET A 1 -0.67 17.34 -18.19
C MET A 1 0.03 17.90 -16.97
N GLU A 2 -0.70 18.09 -15.88
CA GLU A 2 -0.12 18.48 -14.61
C GLU A 2 0.70 17.29 -14.09
N LYS A 3 1.97 17.53 -13.71
CA LYS A 3 2.84 16.45 -13.23
C LYS A 3 2.64 16.33 -11.72
N SER A 4 1.92 15.30 -11.25
CA SER A 4 1.66 15.01 -9.83
C SER A 4 2.89 14.50 -9.09
N ARG A 5 3.98 15.26 -9.08
CA ARG A 5 5.22 14.86 -8.39
C ARG A 5 5.03 14.74 -6.90
N ASP A 6 4.08 15.48 -6.34
CA ASP A 6 3.79 15.53 -4.91
C ASP A 6 3.13 14.24 -4.39
N SER A 7 2.59 13.39 -5.28
CA SER A 7 2.07 12.07 -4.88
C SER A 7 3.14 10.97 -4.83
N ILE A 8 4.40 11.28 -5.19
CA ILE A 8 5.50 10.32 -5.18
C ILE A 8 6.23 10.39 -3.84
N GLY A 9 6.36 9.23 -3.18
CA GLY A 9 7.05 9.07 -1.91
C GLY A 9 8.12 7.99 -1.92
N TYR A 10 8.80 7.83 -0.78
CA TYR A 10 9.78 6.79 -0.56
C TYR A 10 9.65 6.19 0.85
N HIS A 11 9.46 4.88 0.90
CA HIS A 11 9.30 4.06 2.09
C HIS A 11 10.67 3.50 2.49
N ALA A 12 11.41 4.24 3.31
CA ALA A 12 12.80 3.91 3.66
C ALA A 12 12.98 2.55 4.34
N ALA A 13 12.01 2.09 5.14
CA ALA A 13 12.10 0.78 5.81
C ALA A 13 12.06 -0.40 4.83
N LEU A 14 11.39 -0.25 3.69
CA LEU A 14 11.29 -1.27 2.64
C LEU A 14 12.20 -1.00 1.45
N ASP A 15 12.85 0.17 1.38
CA ASP A 15 13.56 0.64 0.19
C ASP A 15 12.65 0.69 -1.06
N HIS A 16 11.39 1.10 -0.88
CA HIS A 16 10.40 1.20 -1.95
C HIS A 16 10.10 2.65 -2.31
N TYR A 17 9.88 2.93 -3.58
CA TYR A 17 9.15 4.11 -4.01
C TYR A 17 7.65 3.84 -3.99
N GLY A 18 6.85 4.89 -3.85
CA GLY A 18 5.40 4.77 -3.85
C GLY A 18 4.72 5.92 -4.59
N ILE A 19 3.54 5.65 -5.15
CA ILE A 19 2.59 6.66 -5.63
C ILE A 19 1.35 6.59 -4.77
N ASP A 20 1.03 7.69 -4.07
CA ASP A 20 -0.25 7.88 -3.40
C ASP A 20 -1.36 8.05 -4.44
N LEU A 21 -2.33 7.13 -4.41
CA LEU A 21 -3.52 7.12 -5.28
C LEU A 21 -4.74 7.69 -4.55
N GLU A 22 -4.50 8.38 -3.42
CA GLU A 22 -5.47 8.97 -2.51
C GLU A 22 -6.36 7.94 -1.80
N ASN A 23 -7.10 8.41 -0.80
CA ASN A 23 -8.05 7.62 0.00
C ASN A 23 -7.42 6.37 0.65
N GLY A 24 -6.11 6.40 0.88
CA GLY A 24 -5.36 5.31 1.47
C GLY A 24 -5.00 4.18 0.50
N ASN A 25 -5.09 4.41 -0.81
CA ASN A 25 -4.61 3.51 -1.84
C ASN A 25 -3.21 3.90 -2.28
N MET A 26 -2.37 2.91 -2.59
CA MET A 26 -0.99 3.14 -3.01
C MET A 26 -0.51 2.04 -3.94
N PHE A 27 0.40 2.41 -4.82
CA PHE A 27 1.24 1.47 -5.55
C PHE A 27 2.69 1.69 -5.12
N GLU A 28 3.33 0.65 -4.62
CA GLU A 28 4.74 0.67 -4.21
C GLU A 28 5.57 -0.28 -5.09
N TRP A 29 6.82 0.11 -5.36
CA TRP A 29 7.80 -0.75 -6.02
C TRP A 29 9.18 -0.60 -5.39
N ALA A 30 9.93 -1.68 -5.39
CA ALA A 30 11.30 -1.73 -4.92
C ALA A 30 12.20 -0.79 -5.72
N LYS A 31 13.09 -0.07 -5.02
CA LYS A 31 14.18 0.68 -5.65
C LYS A 31 15.12 -0.24 -6.42
N ASP A 32 15.40 -1.43 -5.87
CA ASP A 32 16.16 -2.49 -6.50
C ASP A 32 15.39 -3.83 -6.39
N ILE A 33 14.86 -4.28 -7.53
CA ILE A 33 14.10 -5.53 -7.67
C ILE A 33 15.00 -6.76 -7.39
N SER A 34 16.32 -6.66 -7.58
CA SER A 34 17.21 -7.81 -7.40
C SER A 34 17.39 -8.19 -5.92
N THR A 35 17.23 -7.24 -5.00
CA THR A 35 17.56 -7.40 -3.58
C THR A 35 16.36 -7.40 -2.63
N ASN A 36 15.14 -7.17 -3.12
CA ASN A 36 13.95 -7.08 -2.28
C ASN A 36 13.13 -8.39 -2.26
N ASP A 37 12.41 -8.58 -1.14
CA ASP A 37 11.49 -9.72 -0.93
C ASP A 37 10.11 -9.50 -1.59
N LYS A 38 9.79 -8.25 -1.95
CA LYS A 38 8.56 -7.85 -2.63
C LYS A 38 8.93 -6.78 -3.64
N ASP A 39 8.77 -7.06 -4.92
CA ASP A 39 9.17 -6.11 -5.96
C ASP A 39 8.12 -5.04 -6.19
N ILE A 40 6.85 -5.43 -6.08
CA ILE A 40 5.71 -4.55 -6.26
C ILE A 40 4.66 -4.87 -5.18
N VAL A 41 3.99 -3.85 -4.66
CA VAL A 41 2.85 -4.01 -3.76
C VAL A 41 1.71 -3.08 -4.17
N PHE A 42 0.53 -3.65 -4.39
CA PHE A 42 -0.70 -2.86 -4.42
C PHE A 42 -1.27 -2.77 -3.00
N VAL A 43 -1.58 -1.57 -2.57
CA VAL A 43 -2.19 -1.28 -1.27
C VAL A 43 -3.54 -0.64 -1.52
N LEU A 44 -4.61 -1.24 -0.99
CA LEU A 44 -5.96 -0.67 -1.11
C LEU A 44 -6.57 -0.41 0.27
N ASN A 45 -7.38 0.64 0.33
CA ASN A 45 -8.27 0.88 1.46
C ASN A 45 -9.43 -0.13 1.40
N PRO A 46 -9.58 -1.01 2.40
CA PRO A 46 -10.58 -2.08 2.38
C PRO A 46 -12.00 -1.58 2.70
N GLN A 47 -12.13 -0.36 3.25
CA GLN A 47 -13.38 0.12 3.85
C GLN A 47 -14.57 0.04 2.89
N MET A 48 -14.40 0.46 1.63
CA MET A 48 -15.50 0.42 0.64
C MET A 48 -16.02 -0.98 0.36
N PHE A 49 -15.18 -2.01 0.48
CA PHE A 49 -15.57 -3.41 0.29
C PHE A 49 -16.25 -3.96 1.53
N ILE A 50 -15.74 -3.60 2.71
CA ILE A 50 -16.33 -3.96 4.01
C ILE A 50 -17.73 -3.36 4.12
N ASP A 51 -17.91 -2.08 3.75
CA ASP A 51 -19.20 -1.40 3.75
C ASP A 51 -20.21 -2.06 2.80
N ALA A 52 -19.72 -2.70 1.73
CA ALA A 52 -20.52 -3.49 0.79
C ALA A 52 -20.81 -4.92 1.28
N GLY A 53 -20.33 -5.31 2.46
CA GLY A 53 -20.57 -6.63 3.06
C GLY A 53 -19.52 -7.70 2.73
N VAL A 54 -18.38 -7.33 2.12
CA VAL A 54 -17.27 -8.26 1.88
C VAL A 54 -16.60 -8.62 3.20
N ASN A 55 -16.39 -9.91 3.47
CA ASN A 55 -15.50 -10.35 4.54
C ASN A 55 -14.05 -10.18 4.08
N PRO A 56 -13.28 -9.23 4.65
CA PRO A 56 -11.94 -8.92 4.14
C PRO A 56 -10.94 -10.07 4.35
N GLN A 57 -11.19 -10.99 5.28
CA GLN A 57 -10.33 -12.15 5.51
C GLN A 57 -10.46 -13.23 4.41
N GLU A 58 -11.48 -13.13 3.55
CA GLU A 58 -11.83 -14.15 2.54
C GLU A 58 -11.60 -13.65 1.11
N VAL A 59 -10.98 -12.48 0.91
CA VAL A 59 -10.71 -11.93 -0.42
C VAL A 59 -9.50 -12.63 -1.04
N GLU A 60 -9.77 -13.53 -1.99
CA GLU A 60 -8.72 -14.31 -2.65
C GLU A 60 -7.63 -13.44 -3.29
N GLY A 61 -6.37 -13.82 -3.05
CA GLY A 61 -5.21 -13.15 -3.61
C GLY A 61 -4.89 -11.78 -2.98
N TRP A 62 -5.56 -11.40 -1.89
CA TRP A 62 -5.26 -10.22 -1.09
C TRP A 62 -4.98 -10.60 0.36
N VAL A 63 -3.96 -9.98 0.93
CA VAL A 63 -3.68 -10.08 2.37
C VAL A 63 -4.39 -8.91 3.06
N PHE A 64 -5.27 -9.20 4.00
CA PHE A 64 -5.87 -8.19 4.87
C PHE A 64 -5.07 -8.08 6.17
N ALA A 65 -4.45 -6.92 6.41
CA ALA A 65 -3.57 -6.71 7.55
C ALA A 65 -3.62 -5.28 8.08
N LYS A 66 -3.20 -5.10 9.34
CA LYS A 66 -2.91 -3.78 9.90
C LYS A 66 -1.53 -3.32 9.46
N VAL A 67 -1.45 -2.10 8.96
CA VAL A 67 -0.20 -1.44 8.55
C VAL A 67 -0.03 -0.18 9.38
N GLU A 68 1.18 0.00 9.95
CA GLU A 68 1.55 1.25 10.61
C GLU A 68 1.73 2.36 9.57
N THR A 69 1.08 3.50 9.78
CA THR A 69 1.22 4.72 8.97
C THR A 69 1.23 5.94 9.88
N MET A 70 1.50 7.12 9.31
CA MET A 70 1.29 8.39 9.99
C MET A 70 -0.07 8.98 9.62
N ASP A 71 -0.76 9.55 10.60
CA ASP A 71 -1.93 10.39 10.36
C ASP A 71 -1.52 11.82 9.92
N LYS A 72 -2.51 12.68 9.73
CA LYS A 72 -2.33 14.07 9.27
C LYS A 72 -1.51 14.93 10.24
N ASP A 73 -1.47 14.54 11.52
CA ASP A 73 -0.75 15.24 12.58
C ASP A 73 0.64 14.61 12.84
N GLY A 74 1.04 13.62 12.02
CA GLY A 74 2.33 12.93 12.13
C GLY A 74 2.38 11.87 13.23
N LYS A 75 1.23 11.49 13.80
CA LYS A 75 1.16 10.42 14.81
C LYS A 75 1.09 9.06 14.14
N LYS A 76 1.83 8.10 14.68
CA LYS A 76 1.74 6.69 14.29
C LYS A 76 0.37 6.12 14.61
N ILE A 77 -0.28 5.53 13.62
CA ILE A 77 -1.55 4.81 13.71
C ILE A 77 -1.46 3.49 12.95
N GLU A 78 -2.31 2.54 13.31
CA GLU A 78 -2.50 1.31 12.53
C GLU A 78 -3.80 1.39 11.76
N VAL A 79 -3.75 1.06 10.47
CA VAL A 79 -4.91 1.06 9.58
C VAL A 79 -5.02 -0.27 8.86
N ASP A 80 -6.24 -0.76 8.70
CA ASP A 80 -6.49 -1.97 7.92
C ASP A 80 -6.25 -1.70 6.42
N LYS A 81 -5.56 -2.62 5.76
CA LYS A 81 -5.20 -2.55 4.35
C LYS A 81 -5.41 -3.90 3.67
N PHE A 82 -5.79 -3.85 2.40
CA PHE A 82 -5.57 -4.94 1.47
C PHE A 82 -4.21 -4.77 0.81
N LEU A 83 -3.38 -5.81 0.89
CA LEU A 83 -2.04 -5.86 0.31
C LEU A 83 -1.98 -6.97 -0.74
N LYS A 84 -1.47 -6.65 -1.92
CA LYS A 84 -1.18 -7.64 -2.96
C LYS A 84 0.27 -7.49 -3.41
N PRO A 85 1.19 -8.23 -2.79
CA PRO A 85 2.60 -8.23 -3.18
C PRO A 85 2.82 -9.11 -4.42
N PHE A 86 3.82 -8.75 -5.21
CA PHE A 86 4.33 -9.54 -6.31
C PHE A 86 5.85 -9.62 -6.19
N ASP A 87 6.37 -10.82 -6.44
CA ASP A 87 7.77 -11.08 -6.74
C ASP A 87 7.86 -11.28 -8.26
N LEU A 88 8.75 -10.54 -8.91
CA LEU A 88 8.93 -10.52 -10.36
C LEU A 88 10.08 -11.40 -10.84
N LYS A 89 10.72 -12.15 -9.93
CA LYS A 89 11.79 -13.09 -10.24
C LYS A 89 11.28 -14.42 -10.80
#